data_AF-A0A328EC09-F1
#
_entry.id   AF-A0A328EC09-F1
#
_cell.length_a   1.000
_cell.length_b   1.000
_cell.length_c   1.000
_cell.angle_alpha   90.00
_cell.angle_beta   90.00
_cell.angle_gamma   90.00
#
_symmetry.space_group_name_H-M   'P 1'
#
loop_
_entity.id
_entity.type
_entity.pdbx_description
1 polymer ?
#
loop_
_entity_poly.entity_id
_entity_poly.type
_entity_poly.pdbx_seq_one_letter_code
_entity_poly.pdbx_strand_id
1 'polypeptide(L)'
;MFGFLNKKKKVDEANVRDFDSSVMAIKIYIALSNWDKARRAIHEIIQKEKDSLHEYLLKIEEKDRDKKLTIKNEKEYERKESILNELLRQIDIEEADYNEKIKKERFKVRFQTIEKEINGLLAQAKAKEAMILLNNFYEENRDEIVIIDFYKRQKAIIQDAINKKLGRLESRLKANAELEAMSLIGKDINEKEILQEKKEKTFFEKIKSKFTFWKNLQKKIKEKKLLDEINILIEEDSRVKRELAEQKLEKIHSGLVKELVFEDMIGYDLYGKILGADKISGDTFGIEENKNNYLMFLGDATGHGVKAGFIISIFNKIFKSLKDKSITDIYFDINNQVKQSLESKNFITGVLFEINKEKSSINYAGMGHEPILIYRKKTGTIEKKVLGGLAAGIRIIKDKNQIKVRNLELNDGDIMMVFSDGIVESKGLNGEFYSIDRLGKIFEAGAKKGESVQNIYNSIIKDLEEFRGGTRFDDDATILLLKRNTEKDLVKEGDAILEEIKARENLQNNELKRFEGATKSNINKKVEALKKEKETKRIVATLEDLYYSGEILQLKQEAVRFIKEGYIDKKINFYLRKAIENENKYKIEQKNQKMQNTYNVLYGLYKKGSYDTVIKELEFLISRDGNI
;
A
#
# COMPACT_ATOMS: atom_id res chain seq x y z
N MET A 1 40.44 47.94 -11.30
CA MET A 1 40.34 49.30 -11.87
C MET A 1 39.12 50.02 -11.27
N PHE A 2 39.03 50.08 -9.94
CA PHE A 2 37.91 50.69 -9.19
C PHE A 2 38.42 51.85 -8.32
N GLY A 3 39.16 52.76 -8.95
CA GLY A 3 39.45 54.07 -8.38
C GLY A 3 38.96 55.07 -9.40
N PHE A 4 37.76 55.61 -9.22
CA PHE A 4 37.21 56.85 -9.78
C PHE A 4 35.70 56.76 -9.65
N LEU A 5 35.17 57.40 -8.60
CA LEU A 5 33.82 57.96 -8.39
C LEU A 5 33.43 57.93 -6.91
N ASN A 6 34.37 58.34 -6.05
CA ASN A 6 34.08 58.72 -4.67
C ASN A 6 33.84 60.24 -4.65
N LYS A 7 32.62 60.67 -5.03
CA LYS A 7 32.09 61.99 -4.71
C LYS A 7 30.66 61.80 -4.21
N LYS A 8 30.51 61.61 -2.90
CA LYS A 8 29.24 61.76 -2.20
C LYS A 8 28.74 63.20 -2.44
N LYS A 9 27.87 63.41 -3.41
CA LYS A 9 26.94 64.55 -3.36
C LYS A 9 25.94 64.22 -2.26
N LYS A 10 26.06 64.88 -1.11
CA LYS A 10 24.95 64.99 -0.15
C LYS A 10 23.79 65.62 -0.91
N VAL A 11 22.69 64.89 -1.07
CA VAL A 11 21.43 65.46 -1.51
C VAL A 11 20.85 66.14 -0.28
N ASP A 12 20.59 67.44 -0.40
CA ASP A 12 20.01 68.26 0.66
C ASP A 12 18.51 67.90 0.76
N GLU A 13 18.13 67.13 1.78
CA GLU A 13 16.78 66.56 1.95
C GLU A 13 15.73 67.62 2.37
N ALA A 14 16.12 68.89 2.54
CA ALA A 14 15.31 69.91 3.21
C ALA A 14 14.52 70.87 2.29
N ASN A 15 14.51 70.70 0.95
CA ASN A 15 13.84 71.68 0.09
C ASN A 15 13.25 71.12 -1.22
N VAL A 16 12.31 70.18 -1.12
CA VAL A 16 11.50 69.74 -2.26
C VAL A 16 10.11 70.35 -2.14
N ARG A 17 9.91 71.54 -2.73
CA ARG A 17 8.62 72.27 -2.72
C ARG A 17 7.77 72.06 -3.98
N ASP A 18 8.27 71.34 -4.98
CA ASP A 18 7.61 71.14 -6.27
C ASP A 18 7.74 69.69 -6.78
N PHE A 19 6.74 69.19 -7.49
CA PHE A 19 6.58 67.79 -7.92
C PHE A 19 7.78 67.28 -8.74
N ASP A 20 8.29 68.12 -9.65
CA ASP A 20 9.42 67.77 -10.52
C ASP A 20 10.72 67.53 -9.73
N SER A 21 10.91 68.27 -8.63
CA SER A 21 12.07 68.07 -7.74
C SER A 21 11.97 66.75 -6.98
N SER A 22 10.76 66.34 -6.59
CA SER A 22 10.51 65.04 -5.95
C SER A 22 10.79 63.87 -6.91
N VAL A 23 10.33 63.99 -8.16
CA VAL A 23 10.61 63.02 -9.22
C VAL A 23 12.11 62.91 -9.49
N MET A 24 12.85 64.03 -9.46
CA MET A 24 14.29 64.02 -9.64
C MET A 24 15.02 63.30 -8.49
N ALA A 25 14.57 63.46 -7.24
CA ALA A 25 15.10 62.71 -6.10
C ALA A 25 14.86 61.19 -6.23
N ILE A 26 13.67 60.78 -6.69
CA ILE A 26 13.36 59.37 -6.98
C ILE A 26 14.32 58.80 -8.04
N LYS A 27 14.52 59.52 -9.15
CA LYS A 27 15.45 59.10 -10.22
C LYS A 27 16.89 58.93 -9.71
N ILE A 28 17.32 59.72 -8.72
CA ILE A 28 18.61 59.55 -8.06
C ILE A 28 18.64 58.26 -7.23
N TYR A 29 17.58 57.93 -6.49
CA TYR A 29 17.51 56.66 -5.76
C TYR A 29 17.53 55.44 -6.69
N ILE A 30 16.85 55.52 -7.83
CA ILE A 30 16.88 54.51 -8.91
C ILE A 30 18.31 54.35 -9.44
N ALA A 31 18.98 55.44 -9.80
CA ALA A 31 20.37 55.41 -10.29
C ALA A 31 21.39 54.90 -9.25
N LEU A 32 21.06 54.99 -7.96
CA LEU A 32 21.85 54.43 -6.85
C LEU A 32 21.45 53.00 -6.48
N SER A 33 20.54 52.37 -7.23
CA SER A 33 19.99 51.04 -6.98
C SER A 33 19.35 50.89 -5.59
N ASN A 34 18.81 51.99 -5.04
CA ASN A 34 18.12 52.01 -3.74
C ASN A 34 16.60 51.88 -3.95
N TRP A 35 16.19 50.71 -4.45
CA TRP A 35 14.82 50.43 -4.91
C TRP A 35 13.77 50.66 -3.82
N ASP A 36 14.05 50.24 -2.58
CA ASP A 36 13.12 50.40 -1.45
C ASP A 36 12.88 51.84 -1.06
N LYS A 37 13.91 52.70 -1.14
CA LYS A 37 13.73 54.14 -0.89
C LYS A 37 13.01 54.81 -2.05
N ALA A 38 13.31 54.40 -3.29
CA ALA A 38 12.63 54.91 -4.48
C ALA A 38 11.12 54.59 -4.45
N ARG A 39 10.74 53.33 -4.17
CA ARG A 39 9.33 52.90 -4.06
C ARG A 39 8.59 53.62 -2.94
N ARG A 40 9.20 53.73 -1.75
CA ARG A 40 8.60 54.46 -0.62
C ARG A 40 8.37 55.93 -0.93
N ALA A 41 9.37 56.60 -1.49
CA ALA A 41 9.24 58.00 -1.90
C ALA A 41 8.13 58.19 -2.94
N ILE A 42 8.02 57.29 -3.92
CA ILE A 42 6.93 57.32 -4.91
C ILE A 42 5.56 57.20 -4.23
N HIS A 43 5.35 56.21 -3.37
CA HIS A 43 4.08 56.01 -2.69
C HIS A 43 3.70 57.19 -1.77
N GLU A 44 4.67 57.77 -1.05
CA GLU A 44 4.46 58.95 -0.22
C GLU A 44 4.00 60.17 -1.04
N ILE A 45 4.57 60.36 -2.23
CA ILE A 45 4.18 61.47 -3.11
C ILE A 45 2.79 61.24 -3.70
N ILE A 46 2.46 60.02 -4.17
CA ILE A 46 1.11 59.69 -4.66
C ILE A 46 0.08 60.00 -3.57
N GLN A 47 0.34 59.56 -2.34
CA GLN A 47 -0.56 59.78 -1.22
C GLN A 47 -0.72 61.28 -0.92
N LYS A 48 0.38 62.04 -0.92
CA LYS A 48 0.34 63.50 -0.68
C LYS A 48 -0.41 64.27 -1.77
N GLU A 49 -0.24 63.92 -3.04
CA GLU A 49 -0.98 64.54 -4.15
C GLU A 49 -2.48 64.17 -4.09
N LYS A 50 -2.81 62.94 -3.68
CA LYS A 50 -4.19 62.48 -3.50
C LYS A 50 -4.90 63.21 -2.37
N ASP A 51 -4.22 63.38 -1.24
CA ASP A 51 -4.74 64.11 -0.08
C ASP A 51 -4.93 65.60 -0.41
N SER A 52 -4.01 66.20 -1.18
CA SER A 52 -4.14 67.58 -1.68
C SER A 52 -5.35 67.77 -2.60
N LEU A 53 -5.58 66.84 -3.53
CA LEU A 53 -6.76 66.86 -4.40
C LEU A 53 -8.06 66.69 -3.57
N HIS A 54 -8.05 65.79 -2.59
CA HIS A 54 -9.21 65.56 -1.72
C HIS A 54 -9.54 66.80 -0.87
N GLU A 55 -8.54 67.45 -0.27
CA GLU A 55 -8.71 68.69 0.49
C GLU A 55 -9.22 69.84 -0.39
N TYR A 56 -8.75 69.93 -1.64
CA TYR A 56 -9.27 70.88 -2.62
C TYR A 56 -10.75 70.64 -2.95
N LEU A 57 -11.14 69.38 -3.17
CA LEU A 57 -12.53 69.02 -3.47
C LEU A 57 -13.48 69.28 -2.28
N LEU A 58 -12.99 69.16 -1.03
CA LEU A 58 -13.77 69.44 0.18
C LEU A 58 -14.01 70.94 0.44
N LYS A 59 -13.11 71.82 -0.01
CA LYS A 59 -13.21 73.28 0.23
C LYS A 59 -14.17 74.02 -0.71
N ILE A 60 -14.78 73.34 -1.68
CA ILE A 60 -15.72 73.94 -2.64
C ILE A 60 -17.16 73.56 -2.29
N GLU A 61 -18.00 74.54 -1.95
CA GLU A 61 -19.44 74.32 -1.73
C GLU A 61 -20.15 73.89 -3.03
N GLU A 62 -21.18 73.04 -2.94
CA GLU A 62 -21.89 72.45 -4.11
C GLU A 62 -22.40 73.47 -5.15
N LYS A 63 -22.60 74.73 -4.76
CA LYS A 63 -23.11 75.80 -5.64
C LYS A 63 -22.03 76.59 -6.40
N ASP A 64 -20.75 76.49 -6.03
CA ASP A 64 -19.62 77.26 -6.63
C ASP A 64 -18.60 76.38 -7.38
N ARG A 65 -18.99 75.15 -7.76
CA ARG A 65 -18.12 74.28 -8.57
C ARG A 65 -17.89 74.87 -9.96
N ASP A 66 -16.76 75.57 -10.14
CA ASP A 66 -16.19 75.81 -11.46
C ASP A 66 -15.71 74.46 -12.04
N LYS A 67 -16.63 73.77 -12.72
CA LYS A 67 -16.41 72.44 -13.31
C LYS A 67 -15.14 72.38 -14.17
N LYS A 68 -14.74 73.49 -14.81
CA LYS A 68 -13.55 73.52 -15.66
C LYS A 68 -12.26 73.46 -14.85
N LEU A 69 -12.23 74.08 -13.67
CA LEU A 69 -11.09 74.08 -12.78
C LEU A 69 -10.94 72.75 -12.03
N THR A 70 -12.05 72.13 -11.60
CA THR A 70 -12.05 70.80 -10.99
C THR A 70 -11.50 69.74 -11.94
N ILE A 71 -12.01 69.69 -13.18
CA ILE A 71 -11.52 68.76 -14.23
C ILE A 71 -10.04 69.00 -14.52
N LYS A 72 -9.57 70.26 -14.46
CA LYS A 72 -8.15 70.58 -14.67
C LYS A 72 -7.26 69.99 -13.58
N ASN A 73 -7.64 70.12 -12.31
CA ASN A 73 -6.87 69.61 -11.18
C ASN A 73 -6.91 68.07 -11.09
N GLU A 74 -8.04 67.44 -11.39
CA GLU A 74 -8.13 65.98 -11.52
C GLU A 74 -7.21 65.45 -12.62
N LYS A 75 -7.23 66.07 -13.80
CA LYS A 75 -6.31 65.71 -14.90
C LYS A 75 -4.84 65.94 -14.56
N GLU A 76 -4.54 66.95 -13.74
CA GLU A 76 -3.17 67.21 -13.28
C GLU A 76 -2.70 66.11 -12.31
N TYR A 77 -3.56 65.67 -11.39
CA TYR A 77 -3.29 64.53 -10.52
C TYR A 77 -3.08 63.25 -11.32
N GLU A 78 -3.99 62.92 -12.25
CA GLU A 78 -3.87 61.72 -13.10
C GLU A 78 -2.55 61.72 -13.90
N ARG A 79 -2.14 62.88 -14.42
CA ARG A 79 -0.84 63.02 -15.11
C ARG A 79 0.33 62.73 -14.18
N LYS A 80 0.32 63.31 -12.97
CA LYS A 80 1.38 63.12 -11.97
C LYS A 80 1.46 61.67 -11.49
N GLU A 81 0.31 61.06 -11.20
CA GLU A 81 0.19 59.64 -10.82
C GLU A 81 0.70 58.72 -11.93
N SER A 82 0.36 59.00 -13.19
CA SER A 82 0.88 58.24 -14.34
C SER A 82 2.41 58.30 -14.47
N ILE A 83 3.03 59.45 -14.22
CA ILE A 83 4.50 59.61 -14.26
C ILE A 83 5.15 58.77 -13.16
N LEU A 84 4.57 58.79 -11.95
CA LEU A 84 5.08 58.04 -10.81
C LEU A 84 4.92 56.52 -10.98
N ASN A 85 3.80 56.08 -11.56
CA ASN A 85 3.57 54.67 -11.89
C ASN A 85 4.52 54.15 -12.97
N GLU A 86 4.89 54.98 -13.94
CA GLU A 86 5.89 54.60 -14.94
C GLU A 86 7.29 54.44 -14.31
N LEU A 87 7.64 55.27 -13.32
CA LEU A 87 8.87 55.10 -12.55
C LEU A 87 8.87 53.83 -11.70
N LEU A 88 7.73 53.41 -11.15
CA LEU A 88 7.60 52.11 -10.46
C LEU A 88 7.90 50.95 -11.43
N ARG A 89 7.35 50.99 -12.64
CA ARG A 89 7.65 49.97 -13.66
C ARG A 89 9.14 49.96 -14.05
N GLN A 90 9.75 51.13 -14.19
CA GLN A 90 11.18 51.24 -14.47
C GLN A 90 12.02 50.62 -13.35
N ILE A 91 11.66 50.84 -12.08
CA ILE A 91 12.32 50.21 -10.93
C ILE A 91 12.25 48.69 -11.03
N ASP A 92 11.09 48.12 -11.36
CA ASP A 92 10.92 46.68 -11.45
C ASP A 92 11.82 46.05 -12.52
N ILE A 93 11.95 46.71 -13.69
CA ILE A 93 12.81 46.27 -14.80
C ILE A 93 14.29 46.37 -14.42
N GLU A 94 14.72 47.52 -13.88
CA GLU A 94 16.12 47.75 -13.52
C GLU A 94 16.57 46.89 -12.33
N GLU A 95 15.69 46.64 -11.36
CA GLU A 95 15.96 45.73 -10.25
C GLU A 95 16.13 44.28 -10.74
N ALA A 96 15.30 43.84 -11.68
CA ALA A 96 15.42 42.51 -12.28
C ALA A 96 16.75 42.33 -13.03
N ASP A 97 17.12 43.28 -13.89
CA ASP A 97 18.39 43.23 -14.65
C ASP A 97 19.61 43.30 -13.71
N TYR A 98 19.55 44.16 -12.69
CA TYR A 98 20.58 44.25 -11.65
C TYR A 98 20.75 42.93 -10.88
N ASN A 99 19.64 42.31 -10.48
CA ASN A 99 19.66 41.03 -9.77
C ASN A 99 20.17 39.89 -10.64
N GLU A 100 19.84 39.87 -11.94
CA GLU A 100 20.37 38.89 -12.89
C GLU A 100 21.90 39.04 -13.04
N LYS A 101 22.39 40.27 -13.15
CA LYS A 101 23.82 40.57 -13.21
C LYS A 101 24.56 40.13 -11.94
N ILE A 102 24.00 40.43 -10.77
CA ILE A 102 24.55 39.96 -9.49
C ILE A 102 24.54 38.43 -9.41
N LYS A 103 23.49 37.76 -9.88
CA LYS A 103 23.41 36.30 -9.90
C LYS A 103 24.55 35.69 -10.74
N LYS A 104 24.81 36.24 -11.93
CA LYS A 104 25.92 35.82 -12.80
C LYS A 104 27.30 36.07 -12.18
N GLU A 105 27.50 37.21 -11.52
CA GLU A 105 28.76 37.51 -10.83
C GLU A 105 28.99 36.61 -9.61
N ARG A 106 27.95 36.40 -8.79
CA ARG A 106 28.00 35.47 -7.64
C ARG A 106 28.30 34.05 -8.08
N PHE A 107 27.66 33.59 -9.17
CA PHE A 107 27.96 32.28 -9.76
C PHE A 107 29.43 32.16 -10.14
N LYS A 108 29.98 33.16 -10.85
CA LYS A 108 31.39 33.14 -11.29
C LYS A 108 32.36 33.06 -10.11
N VAL A 109 32.13 33.83 -9.04
CA VAL A 109 32.97 33.80 -7.82
C VAL A 109 32.82 32.48 -7.07
N ARG A 110 31.59 31.96 -6.94
CA ARG A 110 31.31 30.71 -6.24
C ARG A 110 31.88 29.50 -6.98
N PHE A 111 31.75 29.45 -8.29
CA PHE A 111 32.27 28.37 -9.13
C PHE A 111 33.80 28.25 -9.04
N GLN A 112 34.52 29.37 -8.89
CA GLN A 112 35.98 29.37 -8.72
C GLN A 112 36.45 28.90 -7.34
N THR A 113 35.58 28.92 -6.33
CA THR A 113 35.93 28.66 -4.93
C THR A 113 35.43 27.32 -4.41
N ILE A 114 34.31 26.83 -4.96
CA ILE A 114 33.63 25.61 -4.48
C ILE A 114 34.51 24.35 -4.59
N GLU A 115 35.33 24.22 -5.63
CA GLU A 115 36.25 23.09 -5.78
C GLU A 115 37.31 23.07 -4.66
N LYS A 116 37.82 24.24 -4.27
CA LYS A 116 38.79 24.36 -3.17
C LYS A 116 38.16 24.01 -1.82
N GLU A 117 36.90 24.39 -1.60
CA GLU A 117 36.16 24.04 -0.39
C GLU A 117 35.89 22.53 -0.30
N ILE A 118 35.46 21.91 -1.40
CA ILE A 118 35.27 20.46 -1.49
C ILE A 118 36.57 19.72 -1.18
N ASN A 119 37.67 20.13 -1.81
CA ASN A 119 38.99 19.53 -1.58
C ASN A 119 39.47 19.76 -0.14
N GLY A 120 39.20 20.92 0.45
CA GLY A 120 39.49 21.20 1.87
C GLY A 120 38.72 20.29 2.83
N LEU A 121 37.42 20.06 2.57
CA LEU A 121 36.60 19.14 3.36
C LEU A 121 37.07 17.69 3.20
N LEU A 122 37.49 17.28 2.01
CA LEU A 122 38.06 15.97 1.78
C LEU A 122 39.39 15.77 2.50
N ALA A 123 40.26 16.78 2.53
CA ALA A 123 41.51 16.77 3.31
C ALA A 123 41.26 16.61 4.82
N GLN A 124 40.15 17.16 5.32
CA GLN A 124 39.69 17.00 6.70
C GLN A 124 38.89 15.70 6.95
N ALA A 125 38.85 14.77 5.99
CA ALA A 125 38.09 13.52 6.05
C ALA A 125 36.56 13.69 6.22
N LYS A 126 36.01 14.82 5.79
CA LYS A 126 34.59 15.23 5.87
C LYS A 126 33.86 15.02 4.54
N ALA A 127 33.98 13.83 3.97
CA ALA A 127 33.44 13.52 2.64
C ALA A 127 31.90 13.63 2.54
N LYS A 128 31.17 13.43 3.65
CA LYS A 128 29.70 13.64 3.68
C LYS A 128 29.34 15.13 3.54
N GLU A 129 30.07 15.99 4.24
CA GLU A 129 29.89 17.45 4.17
C GLU A 129 30.27 17.96 2.76
N ALA A 130 31.33 17.41 2.17
CA ALA A 130 31.72 17.69 0.79
C ALA A 130 30.63 17.28 -0.23
N MET A 131 29.99 16.10 -0.05
CA MET A 131 28.91 15.64 -0.92
C MET A 131 27.66 16.53 -0.80
N ILE A 132 27.30 16.96 0.42
CA ILE A 132 26.18 17.88 0.65
C ILE A 132 26.47 19.23 -0.01
N LEU A 133 27.67 19.77 0.18
CA LEU A 133 28.10 21.03 -0.41
C LEU A 133 28.05 20.97 -1.95
N LEU A 134 28.53 19.88 -2.55
CA LEU A 134 28.50 19.67 -3.99
C LEU A 134 27.07 19.56 -4.54
N ASN A 135 26.19 18.83 -3.83
CA ASN A 135 24.79 18.69 -4.25
C ASN A 135 24.05 20.03 -4.17
N ASN A 136 24.17 20.77 -3.07
CA ASN A 136 23.52 22.08 -2.93
C ASN A 136 23.97 23.05 -4.03
N PHE A 137 25.27 23.07 -4.32
CA PHE A 137 25.81 23.90 -5.40
C PHE A 137 25.27 23.49 -6.79
N TYR A 138 25.06 22.20 -7.03
CA TYR A 138 24.43 21.70 -8.25
C TYR A 138 22.96 22.13 -8.35
N GLU A 139 22.19 21.96 -7.28
CA GLU A 139 20.77 22.33 -7.21
C GLU A 139 20.52 23.82 -7.46
N GLU A 140 21.32 24.68 -6.85
CA GLU A 140 21.18 26.14 -6.98
C GLU A 140 21.51 26.67 -8.38
N ASN A 141 22.21 25.87 -9.20
CA ASN A 141 22.76 26.30 -10.49
C ASN A 141 22.50 25.27 -11.61
N ARG A 142 21.39 24.52 -11.53
CA ARG A 142 21.04 23.45 -12.49
C ARG A 142 20.93 23.91 -13.95
N ASP A 143 20.61 25.18 -14.16
CA ASP A 143 20.40 25.76 -15.49
C ASP A 143 21.73 26.07 -16.23
N GLU A 144 22.88 25.96 -15.54
CA GLU A 144 24.20 26.23 -16.11
C GLU A 144 24.86 24.94 -16.61
N ILE A 145 25.05 24.81 -17.93
CA ILE A 145 25.54 23.57 -18.58
C ILE A 145 26.91 23.11 -18.02
N VAL A 146 27.78 24.05 -17.65
CA VAL A 146 29.14 23.79 -17.12
C VAL A 146 29.10 23.02 -15.79
N ILE A 147 27.99 23.11 -15.05
CA ILE A 147 27.82 22.50 -13.72
C ILE A 147 27.66 20.98 -13.79
N ILE A 148 27.11 20.45 -14.88
CA ILE A 148 26.86 19.02 -15.03
C ILE A 148 28.18 18.22 -15.03
N ASP A 149 29.16 18.65 -15.79
CA ASP A 149 30.45 17.97 -15.89
C ASP A 149 31.35 18.24 -14.68
N PHE A 150 31.25 19.43 -14.08
CA PHE A 150 31.87 19.72 -12.79
C PHE A 150 31.35 18.77 -11.70
N TYR A 151 30.02 18.62 -11.60
CA TYR A 151 29.35 17.77 -10.61
C TYR A 151 29.76 16.30 -10.73
N LYS A 152 29.74 15.74 -11.94
CA LYS A 152 30.16 14.35 -12.19
C LYS A 152 31.59 14.08 -11.73
N ARG A 153 32.53 14.98 -12.06
CA ARG A 153 33.94 14.85 -11.66
C ARG A 153 34.12 14.89 -10.15
N GLN A 154 33.56 15.90 -9.48
CA GLN A 154 33.72 16.05 -8.03
C GLN A 154 33.02 14.93 -7.25
N LYS A 155 31.86 14.46 -7.73
CA LYS A 155 31.14 13.33 -7.12
C LYS A 155 31.97 12.05 -7.11
N ALA A 156 32.68 11.75 -8.20
CA ALA A 156 33.55 10.58 -8.29
C ALA A 156 34.70 10.65 -7.25
N ILE A 157 35.33 11.82 -7.11
CA ILE A 157 36.41 12.06 -6.14
C ILE A 157 35.92 11.87 -4.69
N ILE A 158 34.77 12.47 -4.35
CA ILE A 158 34.18 12.34 -3.01
C ILE A 158 33.81 10.88 -2.72
N GLN A 159 33.30 10.16 -3.71
CA GLN A 159 32.90 8.76 -3.55
C GLN A 159 34.09 7.83 -3.30
N ASP A 160 35.23 8.05 -3.97
CA ASP A 160 36.47 7.31 -3.70
C ASP A 160 36.96 7.53 -2.26
N ALA A 161 36.91 8.78 -1.77
CA ALA A 161 37.28 9.10 -0.39
C ALA A 161 36.36 8.42 0.64
N ILE A 162 35.06 8.33 0.36
CA ILE A 162 34.09 7.60 1.18
C ILE A 162 34.45 6.10 1.23
N ASN A 163 34.74 5.50 0.08
CA ASN A 163 35.06 4.07 -0.01
C ASN A 163 36.35 3.72 0.74
N LYS A 164 37.39 4.57 0.64
CA LYS A 164 38.63 4.42 1.42
C LYS A 164 38.40 4.53 2.93
N LYS A 165 37.50 5.41 3.37
CA LYS A 165 37.14 5.58 4.79
C LYS A 165 36.36 4.37 5.31
N LEU A 166 35.43 3.83 4.51
CA LEU A 166 34.69 2.60 4.81
C LEU A 166 35.63 1.40 5.00
N GLY A 167 36.57 1.18 4.08
CA GLY A 167 37.55 0.09 4.20
C GLY A 167 38.44 0.20 5.46
N ARG A 168 38.80 1.42 5.87
CA ARG A 168 39.54 1.64 7.14
C ARG A 168 38.68 1.46 8.39
N LEU A 169 37.40 1.81 8.32
CA LEU A 169 36.42 1.59 9.39
C LEU A 169 36.14 0.11 9.59
N GLU A 170 36.04 -0.68 8.52
CA GLU A 170 35.88 -2.14 8.61
C GLU A 170 37.07 -2.81 9.33
N SER A 171 38.30 -2.34 9.06
CA SER A 171 39.51 -2.81 9.76
C SER A 171 39.57 -2.39 11.23
N ARG A 172 39.12 -1.17 11.57
CA ARG A 172 39.08 -0.66 12.96
C ARG A 172 37.94 -1.25 13.80
N LEU A 173 36.78 -1.48 13.20
CA LEU A 173 35.62 -2.13 13.85
C LEU A 173 35.95 -3.57 14.26
N LYS A 174 36.86 -4.25 13.54
CA LYS A 174 37.36 -5.57 13.88
C LYS A 174 38.20 -5.58 15.18
N ALA A 175 39.05 -4.57 15.38
CA ALA A 175 39.92 -4.44 16.55
C ALA A 175 39.23 -3.82 17.78
N ASN A 176 38.33 -2.84 17.58
CA ASN A 176 37.61 -2.21 18.68
C ASN A 176 36.45 -3.07 19.22
N ALA A 177 35.82 -3.89 18.38
CA ALA A 177 34.77 -4.80 18.83
C ALA A 177 35.29 -5.95 19.72
N GLU A 178 36.58 -6.31 19.64
CA GLU A 178 37.19 -7.28 20.56
C GLU A 178 37.40 -6.66 21.95
N LEU A 179 37.95 -5.44 22.05
CA LEU A 179 38.15 -4.74 23.32
C LEU A 179 36.84 -4.34 24.01
N GLU A 180 35.82 -3.93 23.25
CA GLU A 180 34.52 -3.52 23.78
C GLU A 180 33.65 -4.72 24.18
N ALA A 181 33.79 -5.87 23.49
CA ALA A 181 33.18 -7.14 23.92
C ALA A 181 33.83 -7.72 25.18
N MET A 182 35.14 -7.49 25.39
CA MET A 182 35.86 -7.92 26.59
C MET A 182 35.50 -7.11 27.85
N SER A 183 35.13 -5.82 27.74
CA SER A 183 34.72 -5.01 28.90
C SER A 183 33.25 -5.18 29.29
N LEU A 184 32.37 -5.49 28.32
CA LEU A 184 30.92 -5.62 28.54
C LEU A 184 30.49 -6.89 29.27
N ILE A 185 31.36 -7.90 29.41
CA ILE A 185 30.98 -9.21 29.98
C ILE A 185 31.34 -9.34 31.48
N GLY A 186 32.15 -8.46 32.06
CA GLY A 186 32.33 -8.40 33.53
C GLY A 186 32.62 -9.74 34.21
N LYS A 187 33.36 -10.63 33.54
CA LYS A 187 33.83 -11.90 34.10
C LYS A 187 35.33 -12.02 33.84
N ASP A 188 36.12 -12.16 34.90
CA ASP A 188 37.33 -12.98 34.82
C ASP A 188 36.88 -14.39 34.41
N ILE A 189 37.31 -14.85 33.23
CA ILE A 189 37.06 -16.23 32.82
C ILE A 189 38.40 -16.94 32.69
N ASN A 190 38.58 -17.85 33.63
CA ASN A 190 39.54 -18.94 33.68
C ASN A 190 39.44 -19.79 32.40
N GLU A 191 40.56 -20.12 31.76
CA GLU A 191 40.70 -20.67 30.40
C GLU A 191 40.03 -22.05 30.12
N LYS A 192 39.24 -22.62 31.05
CA LYS A 192 38.78 -24.01 30.95
C LYS A 192 37.42 -24.25 30.31
N GLU A 193 36.58 -23.23 30.07
CA GLU A 193 35.23 -23.44 29.50
C GLU A 193 35.16 -23.44 27.95
N ILE A 194 36.26 -23.17 27.24
CA ILE A 194 36.28 -23.16 25.76
C ILE A 194 36.37 -24.58 25.15
N LEU A 195 36.59 -25.63 25.95
CA LEU A 195 36.94 -26.95 25.44
C LEU A 195 35.81 -27.96 25.25
N GLN A 196 34.54 -27.60 25.45
CA GLN A 196 33.42 -28.52 25.20
C GLN A 196 32.29 -27.89 24.38
N GLU A 197 32.54 -27.66 23.09
CA GLU A 197 31.54 -27.85 22.02
C GLU A 197 32.23 -27.71 20.65
N LYS A 198 33.03 -28.72 20.29
CA LYS A 198 33.42 -28.95 18.90
C LYS A 198 32.41 -29.88 18.24
N LYS A 199 31.36 -29.29 17.67
CA LYS A 199 30.73 -29.81 16.45
C LYS A 199 30.60 -28.67 15.44
N GLU A 200 31.10 -28.96 14.24
CA GLU A 200 31.53 -28.01 13.23
C GLU A 200 30.37 -27.21 12.62
N LYS A 201 30.30 -25.91 12.91
CA LYS A 201 29.71 -24.93 11.99
C LYS A 201 30.83 -24.40 11.11
N THR A 202 30.66 -24.48 9.79
CA THR A 202 31.66 -24.04 8.80
C THR A 202 31.96 -22.54 8.95
N PHE A 203 33.17 -22.13 8.59
CA PHE A 203 33.66 -20.73 8.65
C PHE A 203 32.67 -19.72 8.06
N PHE A 204 31.96 -20.09 6.99
CA PHE A 204 30.92 -19.28 6.35
C PHE A 204 29.65 -19.11 7.18
N GLU A 205 29.24 -20.09 7.99
CA GLU A 205 28.07 -19.96 8.87
C GLU A 205 28.35 -19.05 10.07
N LYS A 206 29.59 -19.09 10.59
CA LYS A 206 30.06 -18.15 11.63
C LYS A 206 30.18 -16.71 11.12
N ILE A 207 30.56 -16.53 9.85
CA ILE A 207 30.59 -15.21 9.20
C ILE A 207 29.18 -14.72 8.89
N LYS A 208 28.29 -15.61 8.41
CA LYS A 208 26.90 -15.26 8.07
C LYS A 208 26.10 -14.87 9.31
N SER A 209 26.32 -15.52 10.46
CA SER A 209 25.70 -15.15 11.74
C SER A 209 26.24 -13.82 12.29
N LYS A 210 27.55 -13.56 12.18
CA LYS A 210 28.15 -12.24 12.51
C LYS A 210 27.66 -11.14 11.57
N PHE A 211 27.53 -11.40 10.27
CA PHE A 211 27.04 -10.43 9.29
C PHE A 211 25.56 -10.09 9.50
N THR A 212 24.72 -11.09 9.82
CA THR A 212 23.32 -10.86 10.20
C THR A 212 23.20 -10.09 11.51
N PHE A 213 24.06 -10.37 12.50
CA PHE A 213 24.14 -9.59 13.74
C PHE A 213 24.50 -8.12 13.47
N TRP A 214 25.54 -7.85 12.68
CA TRP A 214 25.96 -6.49 12.30
C TRP A 214 24.91 -5.75 11.47
N LYS A 215 24.25 -6.43 10.54
CA LYS A 215 23.14 -5.89 9.75
C LYS A 215 21.95 -5.52 10.65
N ASN A 216 21.64 -6.35 11.64
CA ASN A 216 20.59 -6.07 12.63
C ASN A 216 20.97 -4.91 13.56
N LEU A 217 22.23 -4.79 13.96
CA LEU A 217 22.73 -3.69 14.80
C LEU A 217 22.69 -2.35 14.04
N GLN A 218 23.13 -2.30 12.78
CA GLN A 218 23.02 -1.11 11.93
C GLN A 218 21.57 -0.70 11.68
N LYS A 219 20.66 -1.68 11.53
CA LYS A 219 19.23 -1.45 11.42
C LYS A 219 18.71 -0.75 12.68
N LYS A 220 18.99 -1.29 13.87
CA LYS A 220 18.61 -0.71 15.17
C LYS A 220 19.18 0.70 15.40
N ILE A 221 20.40 0.99 14.94
CA ILE A 221 21.02 2.32 15.06
C ILE A 221 20.37 3.35 14.12
N LYS A 222 20.08 2.98 12.86
CA LYS A 222 19.33 3.84 11.93
C LYS A 222 17.93 4.13 12.43
N GLU A 223 17.33 3.14 13.07
CA GLU A 223 16.00 3.25 13.66
C GLU A 223 16.01 4.22 14.81
N LYS A 224 16.90 4.04 15.80
CA LYS A 224 17.06 4.98 16.91
C LYS A 224 17.29 6.42 16.43
N LYS A 225 18.11 6.63 15.39
CA LYS A 225 18.30 7.95 14.78
C LYS A 225 17.05 8.54 14.15
N LEU A 226 16.23 7.74 13.47
CA LEU A 226 14.96 8.19 12.91
C LEU A 226 13.96 8.51 14.04
N LEU A 227 14.01 7.76 15.14
CA LEU A 227 13.20 8.02 16.32
C LEU A 227 13.59 9.34 17.00
N ASP A 228 14.90 9.56 17.17
CA ASP A 228 15.45 10.78 17.75
C ASP A 228 15.15 12.01 16.86
N GLU A 229 15.29 11.88 15.53
CA GLU A 229 14.97 12.97 14.58
C GLU A 229 13.47 13.32 14.59
N ILE A 230 12.57 12.33 14.70
CA ILE A 230 11.13 12.58 14.73
C ILE A 230 10.69 13.13 16.09
N ASN A 231 11.28 12.66 17.20
CA ASN A 231 11.02 13.22 18.53
C ASN A 231 11.42 14.71 18.59
N ILE A 232 12.58 15.09 18.04
CA ILE A 232 13.01 16.49 17.94
C ILE A 232 12.04 17.33 17.06
N LEU A 233 11.51 16.75 15.97
CA LEU A 233 10.54 17.41 15.09
C LEU A 233 9.15 17.57 15.72
N ILE A 234 8.80 16.69 16.67
CA ILE A 234 7.55 16.70 17.43
C ILE A 234 7.62 17.70 18.60
N GLU A 235 8.79 17.89 19.20
CA GLU A 235 9.04 18.81 20.33
C GLU A 235 9.18 20.29 19.89
N GLU A 236 9.59 20.57 18.65
CA GLU A 236 9.77 21.95 18.16
C GLU A 236 8.59 22.45 17.29
N ASP A 237 7.88 23.49 17.77
CA ASP A 237 6.61 24.02 17.25
C ASP A 237 6.71 24.83 15.92
N SER A 238 7.48 24.35 14.94
CA SER A 238 7.57 25.00 13.61
C SER A 238 6.75 24.25 12.55
N ARG A 239 5.80 24.96 11.90
CA ARG A 239 4.90 24.40 10.87
C ARG A 239 5.62 23.65 9.74
N VAL A 240 6.75 24.17 9.27
CA VAL A 240 7.55 23.59 8.17
C VAL A 240 8.14 22.22 8.53
N LYS A 241 8.52 22.01 9.80
CA LYS A 241 9.10 20.76 10.28
C LYS A 241 8.05 19.67 10.50
N ARG A 242 6.83 20.04 10.94
CA ARG A 242 5.67 19.13 11.01
C ARG A 242 5.29 18.61 9.61
N GLU A 243 5.22 19.50 8.62
CA GLU A 243 4.88 19.12 7.25
C GLU A 243 5.90 18.13 6.65
N LEU A 244 7.20 18.33 6.92
CA LEU A 244 8.23 17.38 6.51
C LEU A 244 8.12 16.02 7.22
N ALA A 245 7.75 16.01 8.50
CA ALA A 245 7.52 14.79 9.26
C ALA A 245 6.29 14.03 8.74
N GLU A 246 5.20 14.74 8.42
CA GLU A 246 4.00 14.19 7.80
C GLU A 246 4.33 13.52 6.48
N GLN A 247 5.03 14.21 5.56
CA GLN A 247 5.40 13.63 4.26
C GLN A 247 6.27 12.37 4.38
N LYS A 248 7.15 12.28 5.39
CA LYS A 248 7.95 11.09 5.63
C LYS A 248 7.12 9.95 6.21
N LEU A 249 6.22 10.25 7.15
CA LEU A 249 5.34 9.26 7.77
C LEU A 249 4.30 8.74 6.78
N GLU A 250 3.72 9.59 5.94
CA GLU A 250 2.82 9.16 4.85
C GLU A 250 3.46 8.07 3.98
N LYS A 251 4.76 8.21 3.65
CA LYS A 251 5.51 7.19 2.89
C LYS A 251 5.76 5.90 3.67
N ILE A 252 5.82 5.96 4.99
CA ILE A 252 5.94 4.76 5.83
C ILE A 252 4.57 4.08 5.95
N HIS A 253 3.52 4.86 6.18
CA HIS A 253 2.14 4.41 6.35
C HIS A 253 1.52 3.88 5.05
N SER A 254 2.00 4.30 3.88
CA SER A 254 1.61 3.70 2.61
C SER A 254 2.06 2.24 2.47
N GLY A 255 3.08 1.82 3.23
CA GLY A 255 3.53 0.44 3.30
C GLY A 255 2.88 -0.39 4.42
N LEU A 256 2.01 0.21 5.24
CA LEU A 256 1.25 -0.50 6.27
C LEU A 256 0.01 -1.16 5.68
N VAL A 257 -0.45 -2.23 6.32
CA VAL A 257 -1.66 -2.94 5.91
C VAL A 257 -2.87 -2.07 6.24
N LYS A 258 -3.59 -1.61 5.21
CA LYS A 258 -4.84 -0.84 5.35
C LYS A 258 -6.09 -1.67 5.10
N GLU A 259 -5.94 -2.72 4.32
CA GLU A 259 -6.96 -3.73 4.06
C GLU A 259 -6.28 -5.09 4.05
N LEU A 260 -6.90 -6.06 4.70
CA LEU A 260 -6.40 -7.42 4.82
C LEU A 260 -7.51 -8.38 4.43
N VAL A 261 -7.22 -9.10 3.35
CA VAL A 261 -7.98 -10.26 2.93
C VAL A 261 -7.00 -11.42 2.98
N PHE A 262 -7.23 -12.38 3.86
CA PHE A 262 -6.36 -13.56 3.97
C PHE A 262 -7.14 -14.80 3.57
N GLU A 263 -7.27 -15.00 2.25
CA GLU A 263 -8.11 -16.04 1.66
C GLU A 263 -7.62 -17.46 2.01
N ASP A 264 -6.31 -17.63 2.14
CA ASP A 264 -5.65 -18.92 2.42
C ASP A 264 -5.38 -19.18 3.91
N MET A 265 -6.09 -18.51 4.82
CA MET A 265 -5.96 -18.80 6.25
C MET A 265 -6.43 -20.22 6.56
N ILE A 266 -5.54 -21.05 7.09
CA ILE A 266 -5.89 -22.39 7.57
C ILE A 266 -6.92 -22.25 8.68
N GLY A 267 -8.07 -22.90 8.51
CA GLY A 267 -9.17 -22.96 9.47
C GLY A 267 -10.03 -21.69 9.61
N TYR A 268 -9.75 -20.60 8.89
CA TYR A 268 -10.45 -19.32 9.09
C TYR A 268 -10.69 -18.52 7.79
N ASP A 269 -11.68 -17.64 7.82
CA ASP A 269 -11.87 -16.54 6.88
C ASP A 269 -11.56 -15.22 7.61
N LEU A 270 -10.68 -14.39 7.05
CA LEU A 270 -10.24 -13.13 7.66
C LEU A 270 -10.45 -11.96 6.70
N TYR A 271 -11.14 -10.93 7.21
CA TYR A 271 -11.27 -9.64 6.55
C TYR A 271 -10.99 -8.53 7.56
N GLY A 272 -10.22 -7.52 7.17
CA GLY A 272 -9.94 -6.36 8.02
C GLY A 272 -9.69 -5.11 7.23
N LYS A 273 -10.10 -3.95 7.75
CA LYS A 273 -9.89 -2.67 7.08
C LYS A 273 -9.84 -1.51 8.07
N ILE A 274 -8.94 -0.57 7.80
CA ILE A 274 -8.83 0.73 8.47
C ILE A 274 -9.52 1.77 7.59
N LEU A 275 -10.50 2.45 8.14
CA LEU A 275 -11.14 3.63 7.59
C LEU A 275 -10.52 4.86 8.27
N GLY A 276 -9.50 5.42 7.63
CA GLY A 276 -8.78 6.55 8.20
C GLY A 276 -9.50 7.89 7.99
N ALA A 277 -9.47 8.76 9.00
CA ALA A 277 -9.88 10.16 8.86
C ALA A 277 -8.80 11.01 8.15
N ASP A 278 -7.53 10.61 8.32
CA ASP A 278 -6.33 11.30 7.83
C ASP A 278 -5.40 10.39 6.99
N LYS A 279 -4.40 10.98 6.33
CA LYS A 279 -3.40 10.22 5.56
C LYS A 279 -2.46 9.37 6.45
N ILE A 280 -2.36 9.72 7.73
CA ILE A 280 -1.56 9.04 8.76
C ILE A 280 -2.53 8.52 9.82
N SER A 281 -2.59 7.20 9.93
CA SER A 281 -3.47 6.49 10.87
C SER A 281 -2.81 6.28 12.23
N GLY A 282 -3.50 6.63 13.30
CA GLY A 282 -3.24 6.22 14.69
C GLY A 282 -3.66 4.77 14.97
N ASP A 283 -4.52 4.22 14.12
CA ASP A 283 -4.86 2.79 14.11
C ASP A 283 -3.89 1.95 13.30
N THR A 284 -3.78 0.68 13.67
CA THR A 284 -3.11 -0.35 12.89
C THR A 284 -3.61 -1.75 13.22
N PHE A 285 -3.51 -2.63 12.26
CA PHE A 285 -3.58 -4.06 12.51
C PHE A 285 -2.60 -4.78 11.60
N GLY A 286 -2.36 -6.05 11.90
CA GLY A 286 -1.52 -6.87 11.05
C GLY A 286 -1.58 -8.34 11.40
N ILE A 287 -1.05 -9.13 10.49
CA ILE A 287 -0.87 -10.57 10.65
C ILE A 287 0.54 -10.95 10.20
N GLU A 288 1.19 -11.79 11.00
CA GLU A 288 2.44 -12.45 10.66
C GLU A 288 2.26 -13.96 10.87
N GLU A 289 3.00 -14.76 10.12
CA GLU A 289 2.90 -16.21 10.16
C GLU A 289 4.25 -16.81 10.57
N ASN A 290 4.21 -17.75 11.52
CA ASN A 290 5.32 -18.66 11.81
C ASN A 290 4.90 -20.10 11.49
N LYS A 291 5.75 -21.09 11.79
CA LYS A 291 5.48 -22.49 11.39
C LYS A 291 4.12 -23.00 11.87
N ASN A 292 3.76 -22.71 13.12
CA ASN A 292 2.63 -23.35 13.80
C ASN A 292 1.44 -22.43 14.04
N ASN A 293 1.66 -21.12 14.07
CA ASN A 293 0.67 -20.13 14.48
C ASN A 293 0.59 -18.97 13.48
N TYR A 294 -0.58 -18.34 13.41
CA TYR A 294 -0.74 -16.98 12.95
C TYR A 294 -0.69 -16.04 14.14
N LEU A 295 0.10 -14.98 14.05
CA LEU A 295 0.16 -13.91 15.02
C LEU A 295 -0.59 -12.72 14.44
N MET A 296 -1.67 -12.30 15.08
CA MET A 296 -2.49 -11.18 14.63
C MET A 296 -2.54 -10.11 15.72
N PHE A 297 -2.71 -8.85 15.34
CA PHE A 297 -2.95 -7.78 16.30
C PHE A 297 -3.89 -6.73 15.74
N LEU A 298 -4.52 -5.99 16.65
CA LEU A 298 -5.05 -4.64 16.42
C LEU A 298 -4.41 -3.75 17.48
N GLY A 299 -3.93 -2.58 17.09
CA GLY A 299 -3.41 -1.56 17.99
C GLY A 299 -3.85 -0.18 17.58
N ASP A 300 -4.12 0.65 18.57
CA ASP A 300 -4.56 2.03 18.45
C ASP A 300 -3.67 2.89 19.37
N ALA A 301 -3.00 3.89 18.81
CA ALA A 301 -2.15 4.79 19.56
C ALA A 301 -2.90 6.04 19.99
N THR A 302 -2.74 6.45 21.24
CA THR A 302 -3.37 7.66 21.77
C THR A 302 -3.09 8.92 20.95
N GLY A 303 -4.15 9.62 20.58
CA GLY A 303 -4.12 10.85 19.78
C GLY A 303 -4.15 10.57 18.28
N HIS A 304 -4.06 11.61 17.46
CA HIS A 304 -4.13 11.47 15.99
C HIS A 304 -2.94 12.18 15.30
N GLY A 305 -2.73 11.88 14.01
CA GLY A 305 -1.71 12.51 13.18
C GLY A 305 -0.29 11.99 13.40
N VAL A 306 0.72 12.87 13.25
CA VAL A 306 2.16 12.53 13.20
C VAL A 306 2.63 11.69 14.39
N LYS A 307 2.22 12.07 15.62
CA LYS A 307 2.69 11.40 16.84
C LYS A 307 2.15 9.96 16.92
N ALA A 308 0.84 9.79 16.73
CA ALA A 308 0.19 8.49 16.76
C ALA A 308 0.72 7.57 15.64
N GLY A 309 0.85 8.10 14.42
CA GLY A 309 1.38 7.32 13.30
C GLY A 309 2.83 6.83 13.51
N PHE A 310 3.66 7.65 14.15
CA PHE A 310 5.00 7.24 14.52
C PHE A 310 5.01 6.10 15.54
N ILE A 311 4.16 6.17 16.57
CA ILE A 311 3.99 5.11 17.57
C ILE A 311 3.57 3.79 16.89
N ILE A 312 2.61 3.87 15.98
CA ILE A 312 2.15 2.74 15.16
C ILE A 312 3.26 2.16 14.29
N SER A 313 4.10 3.01 13.69
CA SER A 313 5.25 2.58 12.91
C SER A 313 6.27 1.79 13.74
N ILE A 314 6.50 2.19 15.00
CA ILE A 314 7.33 1.43 15.95
C ILE A 314 6.69 0.09 16.29
N PHE A 315 5.40 0.11 16.62
CA PHE A 315 4.65 -1.09 17.00
C PHE A 315 4.73 -2.16 15.91
N ASN A 316 4.33 -1.83 14.68
CA ASN A 316 4.32 -2.73 13.53
C ASN A 316 5.67 -3.39 13.32
N LYS A 317 6.72 -2.60 13.46
CA LYS A 317 8.08 -3.03 13.24
C LYS A 317 8.57 -3.99 14.32
N ILE A 318 8.30 -3.68 15.59
CA ILE A 318 8.64 -4.57 16.70
C ILE A 318 7.89 -5.87 16.50
N PHE A 319 6.57 -5.81 16.28
CA PHE A 319 5.74 -6.98 16.02
C PHE A 319 6.34 -7.87 14.92
N LYS A 320 6.64 -7.29 13.76
CA LYS A 320 7.26 -8.00 12.63
C LYS A 320 8.63 -8.61 12.97
N SER A 321 9.42 -7.96 13.80
CA SER A 321 10.74 -8.46 14.23
C SER A 321 10.65 -9.63 15.23
N LEU A 322 9.49 -9.83 15.84
CA LEU A 322 9.25 -10.80 16.91
C LEU A 322 8.29 -11.92 16.50
N LYS A 323 8.03 -12.11 15.21
CA LYS A 323 7.08 -13.10 14.69
C LYS A 323 7.36 -14.57 15.09
N ASP A 324 8.58 -14.88 15.51
CA ASP A 324 8.99 -16.21 15.95
C ASP A 324 8.97 -16.37 17.48
N LYS A 325 8.48 -15.37 18.23
CA LYS A 325 8.36 -15.40 19.69
C LYS A 325 6.91 -15.63 20.14
N SER A 326 6.75 -15.93 21.44
CA SER A 326 5.43 -16.03 22.06
C SER A 326 4.76 -14.65 22.17
N ILE A 327 3.43 -14.60 22.21
CA ILE A 327 2.69 -13.33 22.41
C ILE A 327 3.04 -12.62 23.72
N THR A 328 3.43 -13.36 24.76
CA THR A 328 3.93 -12.78 26.02
C THR A 328 5.21 -12.01 25.79
N ASP A 329 6.15 -12.58 25.02
CA ASP A 329 7.41 -11.91 24.69
C ASP A 329 7.18 -10.69 23.79
N ILE A 330 6.27 -10.83 22.82
CA ILE A 330 5.89 -9.75 21.91
C ILE A 330 5.32 -8.58 22.71
N TYR A 331 4.34 -8.82 23.58
CA TYR A 331 3.77 -7.76 24.42
C TYR A 331 4.82 -7.16 25.35
N PHE A 332 5.64 -7.97 26.02
CA PHE A 332 6.69 -7.47 26.91
C PHE A 332 7.67 -6.53 26.17
N ASP A 333 8.14 -6.95 25.00
CA ASP A 333 9.09 -6.19 24.20
C ASP A 333 8.45 -4.93 23.61
N ILE A 334 7.21 -5.00 23.11
CA ILE A 334 6.44 -3.84 22.63
C ILE A 334 6.25 -2.84 23.77
N ASN A 335 5.68 -3.27 24.89
CA ASN A 335 5.37 -2.39 26.02
C ASN A 335 6.61 -1.63 26.51
N ASN A 336 7.71 -2.35 26.74
CA ASN A 336 8.91 -1.74 27.31
C ASN A 336 9.64 -0.85 26.31
N GLN A 337 9.65 -1.18 25.02
CA GLN A 337 10.25 -0.32 23.99
C GLN A 337 9.41 0.93 23.73
N VAL A 338 8.08 0.80 23.66
CA VAL A 338 7.14 1.91 23.55
C VAL A 338 7.31 2.83 24.77
N LYS A 339 7.37 2.29 25.99
CA LYS A 339 7.61 3.10 27.21
C LYS A 339 8.96 3.81 27.21
N GLN A 340 10.02 3.18 26.69
CA GLN A 340 11.36 3.78 26.64
C GLN A 340 11.50 4.83 25.53
N SER A 341 10.69 4.73 24.48
CA SER A 341 10.78 5.58 23.30
C SER A 341 9.82 6.78 23.35
N LEU A 342 8.83 6.76 24.24
CA LEU A 342 7.79 7.79 24.33
C LEU A 342 7.79 8.52 25.68
N GLU A 343 7.37 9.79 25.65
CA GLU A 343 7.09 10.58 26.85
C GLU A 343 5.95 9.96 27.70
N SER A 344 5.86 10.39 28.96
CA SER A 344 5.02 9.78 30.00
C SER A 344 3.51 9.62 29.71
N LYS A 345 2.96 10.28 28.67
CA LYS A 345 1.52 10.35 28.39
C LYS A 345 1.03 9.52 27.20
N ASN A 346 1.91 8.98 26.36
CA ASN A 346 1.50 8.24 25.17
C ASN A 346 1.42 6.73 25.45
N PHE A 347 0.38 6.07 24.95
CA PHE A 347 0.22 4.62 25.06
C PHE A 347 -0.48 4.04 23.83
N ILE A 348 -0.51 2.71 23.75
CA ILE A 348 -1.18 1.96 22.68
C ILE A 348 -2.21 1.05 23.33
N THR A 349 -3.49 1.24 22.99
CA THR A 349 -4.51 0.24 23.25
C THR A 349 -4.44 -0.84 22.17
N GLY A 350 -4.85 -2.06 22.48
CA GLY A 350 -4.93 -3.10 21.45
C GLY A 350 -5.02 -4.51 21.98
N VAL A 351 -4.81 -5.45 21.09
CA VAL A 351 -4.85 -6.89 21.39
C VAL A 351 -3.89 -7.65 20.51
N LEU A 352 -3.22 -8.63 21.09
CA LEU A 352 -2.43 -9.62 20.37
C LEU A 352 -3.16 -10.96 20.39
N PHE A 353 -3.17 -11.65 19.25
CA PHE A 353 -3.70 -12.98 19.08
C PHE A 353 -2.61 -13.93 18.57
N GLU A 354 -2.58 -15.13 19.09
CA GLU A 354 -1.85 -16.27 18.58
C GLU A 354 -2.85 -17.37 18.25
N ILE A 355 -3.06 -17.59 16.96
CA ILE A 355 -4.03 -18.53 16.42
C ILE A 355 -3.26 -19.77 15.99
N ASN A 356 -3.54 -20.90 16.61
CA ASN A 356 -2.88 -22.15 16.23
C ASN A 356 -3.45 -22.67 14.91
N LYS A 357 -2.59 -23.12 13.99
CA LYS A 357 -3.02 -23.64 12.67
C LYS A 357 -3.61 -25.05 12.75
N GLU A 358 -3.23 -25.83 13.75
CA GLU A 358 -3.63 -27.23 13.89
C GLU A 358 -4.75 -27.45 14.91
N LYS A 359 -4.95 -26.49 15.81
CA LYS A 359 -5.91 -26.52 16.91
C LYS A 359 -6.85 -25.33 16.76
N SER A 360 -8.13 -25.49 17.07
CA SER A 360 -9.13 -24.38 17.06
C SER A 360 -8.99 -23.43 18.26
N SER A 361 -7.77 -23.26 18.78
CA SER A 361 -7.47 -22.47 19.97
C SER A 361 -6.79 -21.16 19.60
N ILE A 362 -7.31 -20.06 20.14
CA ILE A 362 -6.76 -18.72 20.00
C ILE A 362 -6.28 -18.26 21.37
N ASN A 363 -4.98 -18.07 21.52
CA ASN A 363 -4.46 -17.37 22.69
C ASN A 363 -4.47 -15.88 22.42
N TYR A 364 -4.74 -15.06 23.44
CA TYR A 364 -4.71 -13.62 23.30
C TYR A 364 -4.17 -12.92 24.54
N ALA A 365 -3.59 -11.74 24.32
CA ALA A 365 -3.19 -10.81 25.35
C ALA A 365 -3.80 -9.44 25.04
N GLY A 366 -4.69 -8.98 25.92
CA GLY A 366 -5.26 -7.64 25.81
C GLY A 366 -4.28 -6.58 26.30
N MET A 367 -4.33 -5.41 25.66
CA MET A 367 -3.58 -4.20 25.99
C MET A 367 -4.57 -3.06 26.26
N GLY A 368 -5.59 -3.31 27.09
CA GLY A 368 -6.55 -2.27 27.49
C GLY A 368 -7.48 -1.75 26.38
N HIS A 369 -7.75 -2.57 25.36
CA HIS A 369 -8.59 -2.25 24.21
C HIS A 369 -10.09 -2.51 24.43
N GLU A 370 -10.90 -2.09 23.47
CA GLU A 370 -12.33 -2.33 23.37
C GLU A 370 -12.67 -3.84 23.54
N PRO A 371 -13.85 -4.16 24.11
CA PRO A 371 -14.34 -5.51 24.12
C PRO A 371 -14.53 -6.07 22.70
N ILE A 372 -14.14 -7.32 22.49
CA ILE A 372 -14.44 -8.01 21.22
C ILE A 372 -15.87 -8.54 21.24
N LEU A 373 -16.49 -8.62 20.06
CA LEU A 373 -17.81 -9.23 19.88
C LEU A 373 -17.64 -10.58 19.18
N ILE A 374 -18.30 -11.61 19.69
CA ILE A 374 -18.24 -12.96 19.14
C ILE A 374 -19.66 -13.42 18.84
N TYR A 375 -19.98 -13.59 17.57
CA TYR A 375 -21.20 -14.27 17.15
C TYR A 375 -21.02 -15.78 17.33
N ARG A 376 -21.89 -16.38 18.15
CA ARG A 376 -21.94 -17.82 18.37
C ARG A 376 -22.98 -18.44 17.45
N LYS A 377 -22.55 -19.16 16.40
CA LYS A 377 -23.45 -19.75 15.40
C LYS A 377 -24.44 -20.73 16.01
N LYS A 378 -24.01 -21.49 17.02
CA LYS A 378 -24.85 -22.49 17.71
C LYS A 378 -26.06 -21.86 18.42
N THR A 379 -25.88 -20.70 19.05
CA THR A 379 -26.95 -20.03 19.81
C THR A 379 -27.60 -18.90 19.02
N GLY A 380 -26.95 -18.41 17.97
CA GLY A 380 -27.38 -17.25 17.20
C GLY A 380 -27.30 -15.95 17.99
N THR A 381 -26.38 -15.83 18.94
CA THR A 381 -26.25 -14.68 19.86
C THR A 381 -24.86 -14.07 19.83
N ILE A 382 -24.75 -12.79 20.21
CA ILE A 382 -23.47 -12.10 20.43
C ILE A 382 -22.98 -12.28 21.88
N GLU A 383 -21.77 -12.80 22.04
CA GLU A 383 -20.97 -12.76 23.27
C GLU A 383 -20.05 -11.53 23.24
N LYS A 384 -20.17 -10.64 24.23
CA LYS A 384 -19.22 -9.54 24.44
C LYS A 384 -18.12 -9.99 25.39
N LYS A 385 -16.85 -9.89 24.97
CA LYS A 385 -15.70 -10.37 25.76
C LYS A 385 -14.72 -9.23 26.04
N VAL A 386 -14.53 -8.95 27.33
CA VAL A 386 -13.54 -7.97 27.80
C VAL A 386 -12.15 -8.60 27.77
N LEU A 387 -11.22 -7.97 27.04
CA LEU A 387 -9.87 -8.49 26.84
C LEU A 387 -8.95 -8.25 28.06
N GLY A 388 -9.17 -7.14 28.76
CA GLY A 388 -8.36 -6.71 29.90
C GLY A 388 -6.90 -6.38 29.52
N GLY A 389 -6.02 -6.39 30.53
CA GLY A 389 -4.64 -5.94 30.36
C GLY A 389 -4.51 -4.42 30.40
N LEU A 390 -3.28 -3.93 30.42
CA LEU A 390 -2.97 -2.49 30.52
C LEU A 390 -2.50 -2.00 29.15
N ALA A 391 -2.88 -0.79 28.76
CA ALA A 391 -2.35 -0.22 27.51
C ALA A 391 -0.82 -0.24 27.50
N ALA A 392 -0.26 -0.60 26.34
CA ALA A 392 1.18 -0.75 26.18
C ALA A 392 1.85 0.63 26.24
N GLY A 393 2.95 0.74 26.97
CA GLY A 393 3.67 2.01 27.14
C GLY A 393 3.25 2.82 28.37
N ILE A 394 2.30 2.34 29.18
CA ILE A 394 1.95 3.02 30.45
C ILE A 394 3.08 2.88 31.49
N ARG A 395 3.64 1.68 31.65
CA ARG A 395 4.69 1.39 32.64
C ARG A 395 5.70 0.37 32.13
N ILE A 396 6.89 0.36 32.72
CA ILE A 396 7.86 -0.71 32.50
C ILE A 396 7.36 -1.99 33.19
N ILE A 397 7.25 -3.06 32.41
CA ILE A 397 6.99 -4.42 32.91
C ILE A 397 8.35 -5.04 33.24
N LYS A 398 8.55 -5.38 34.52
CA LYS A 398 9.81 -5.97 35.02
C LYS A 398 9.83 -7.50 34.87
N ASP A 399 8.66 -8.14 34.93
CA ASP A 399 8.50 -9.58 34.83
C ASP A 399 7.36 -9.91 33.86
N LYS A 400 7.62 -10.83 32.92
CA LYS A 400 6.66 -11.33 31.94
C LYS A 400 5.45 -12.00 32.57
N ASN A 401 5.57 -12.55 33.78
CA ASN A 401 4.44 -13.15 34.50
C ASN A 401 3.31 -12.15 34.83
N GLN A 402 3.58 -10.84 34.72
CA GLN A 402 2.55 -9.80 34.86
C GLN A 402 1.62 -9.70 33.64
N ILE A 403 2.00 -10.32 32.52
CA ILE A 403 1.20 -10.38 31.29
C ILE A 403 0.30 -11.60 31.35
N LYS A 404 -1.02 -11.36 31.30
CA LYS A 404 -2.02 -12.43 31.31
C LYS A 404 -2.41 -12.83 29.90
N VAL A 405 -1.92 -13.99 29.46
CA VAL A 405 -2.42 -14.66 28.26
C VAL A 405 -3.67 -15.46 28.62
N ARG A 406 -4.71 -15.30 27.82
CA ARG A 406 -5.98 -16.03 27.95
C ARG A 406 -6.24 -16.82 26.68
N ASN A 407 -7.13 -17.80 26.79
CA ASN A 407 -7.56 -18.61 25.68
C ASN A 407 -8.99 -18.25 25.25
N LEU A 408 -9.25 -18.36 23.96
CA LEU A 408 -10.53 -18.23 23.30
C LEU A 408 -10.67 -19.37 22.28
N GLU A 409 -11.85 -19.97 22.20
CA GLU A 409 -12.19 -20.97 21.19
C GLU A 409 -13.34 -20.47 20.31
N LEU A 410 -13.24 -20.73 19.02
CA LEU A 410 -14.28 -20.49 18.03
C LEU A 410 -14.70 -21.83 17.44
N ASN A 411 -16.01 -22.11 17.47
CA ASN A 411 -16.59 -23.28 16.81
C ASN A 411 -16.86 -22.99 15.34
N ASP A 412 -17.11 -24.02 14.52
CA ASP A 412 -17.40 -23.82 13.10
C ASP A 412 -18.49 -22.76 12.87
N GLY A 413 -18.18 -21.78 12.04
CA GLY A 413 -19.04 -20.65 11.69
C GLY A 413 -19.23 -19.59 12.77
N ASP A 414 -18.62 -19.71 13.96
CA ASP A 414 -18.49 -18.59 14.89
C ASP A 414 -17.68 -17.46 14.24
N ILE A 415 -18.02 -16.21 14.55
CA ILE A 415 -17.36 -15.02 13.98
C ILE A 415 -16.93 -14.11 15.11
N MET A 416 -15.64 -13.78 15.17
CA MET A 416 -15.07 -12.80 16.09
C MET A 416 -14.86 -11.47 15.36
N MET A 417 -15.31 -10.39 15.99
CA MET A 417 -15.09 -9.02 15.56
C MET A 417 -14.24 -8.27 16.58
N VAL A 418 -13.16 -7.66 16.09
CA VAL A 418 -12.30 -6.73 16.83
C VAL A 418 -12.42 -5.38 16.13
N PHE A 419 -12.57 -4.29 16.86
CA PHE A 419 -12.79 -2.97 16.31
C PHE A 419 -12.19 -1.90 17.23
N SER A 420 -11.81 -0.75 16.67
CA SER A 420 -11.39 0.42 17.44
C SER A 420 -12.58 1.29 17.86
N ASP A 421 -12.34 2.16 18.83
CA ASP A 421 -13.31 3.12 19.36
C ASP A 421 -13.90 4.05 18.29
N GLY A 422 -13.14 4.43 17.24
CA GLY A 422 -13.61 5.25 16.13
C GLY A 422 -14.89 4.73 15.43
N ILE A 423 -15.19 3.42 15.55
CA ILE A 423 -16.48 2.86 15.12
C ILE A 423 -17.62 3.23 16.08
N VAL A 424 -17.46 2.94 17.38
CA VAL A 424 -18.55 3.08 18.36
C VAL A 424 -18.72 4.52 18.86
N GLU A 425 -17.69 5.35 18.76
CA GLU A 425 -17.66 6.78 19.08
C GLU A 425 -17.98 7.68 17.89
N SER A 426 -18.18 7.09 16.70
CA SER A 426 -18.68 7.82 15.53
C SER A 426 -19.98 8.56 15.87
N LYS A 427 -20.05 9.85 15.56
CA LYS A 427 -21.22 10.70 15.85
C LYS A 427 -22.23 10.71 14.71
N GLY A 428 -23.49 10.56 15.08
CA GLY A 428 -24.63 10.75 14.19
C GLY A 428 -24.94 12.23 13.96
N LEU A 429 -25.98 12.49 13.16
CA LEU A 429 -26.42 13.86 12.83
C LEU A 429 -26.84 14.69 14.06
N ASN A 430 -27.29 14.05 15.15
CA ASN A 430 -27.68 14.74 16.38
C ASN A 430 -26.56 14.74 17.44
N GLY A 431 -25.34 14.33 17.06
CA GLY A 431 -24.16 14.29 17.94
C GLY A 431 -24.11 13.08 18.88
N GLU A 432 -25.03 12.12 18.74
CA GLU A 432 -25.08 10.89 19.50
C GLU A 432 -24.09 9.84 18.97
N PHE A 433 -23.52 9.01 19.85
CA PHE A 433 -22.57 7.98 19.47
C PHE A 433 -23.26 6.75 18.84
N TYR A 434 -22.60 6.15 17.84
CA TYR A 434 -23.08 4.95 17.15
C TYR A 434 -23.34 3.79 18.10
N SER A 435 -22.51 3.66 19.14
CA SER A 435 -22.58 2.67 20.23
C SER A 435 -22.30 1.22 19.84
N ILE A 436 -21.79 0.46 20.82
CA ILE A 436 -21.53 -0.97 20.66
C ILE A 436 -22.80 -1.81 20.46
N ASP A 437 -23.94 -1.35 21.00
CA ASP A 437 -25.21 -2.10 20.91
C ASP A 437 -25.76 -2.08 19.48
N ARG A 438 -25.66 -0.95 18.78
CA ARG A 438 -26.04 -0.85 17.36
C ARG A 438 -25.11 -1.69 16.49
N LEU A 439 -23.80 -1.55 16.70
CA LEU A 439 -22.79 -2.37 16.03
C LEU A 439 -23.08 -3.87 16.18
N GLY A 440 -23.38 -4.31 17.41
CA GLY A 440 -23.72 -5.70 17.71
C GLY A 440 -24.96 -6.19 16.97
N LYS A 441 -26.01 -5.36 16.83
CA LYS A 441 -27.24 -5.73 16.09
C LYS A 441 -27.00 -5.96 14.61
N ILE A 442 -26.27 -5.05 13.95
CA ILE A 442 -25.95 -5.19 12.52
C ILE A 442 -25.03 -6.40 12.29
N PHE A 443 -24.02 -6.57 13.15
CA PHE A 443 -23.13 -7.71 13.11
C PHE A 443 -23.88 -9.04 13.26
N GLU A 444 -24.79 -9.14 14.24
CA GLU A 444 -25.60 -10.34 14.45
C GLU A 444 -26.51 -10.64 13.25
N ALA A 445 -27.13 -9.62 12.66
CA ALA A 445 -28.03 -9.78 11.52
C ALA A 445 -27.31 -10.33 10.28
N GLY A 446 -26.13 -9.80 9.95
CA GLY A 446 -25.31 -10.33 8.84
C GLY A 446 -24.81 -11.75 9.12
N ALA A 447 -24.35 -12.01 10.35
CA ALA A 447 -23.88 -13.33 10.74
C ALA A 447 -24.98 -14.41 10.71
N LYS A 448 -26.21 -14.08 11.13
CA LYS A 448 -27.39 -14.98 11.06
C LYS A 448 -27.75 -15.39 9.64
N LYS A 449 -27.56 -14.51 8.66
CA LYS A 449 -27.77 -14.80 7.24
C LYS A 449 -26.71 -15.71 6.64
N GLY A 450 -25.63 -16.00 7.37
CA GLY A 450 -24.51 -16.81 6.88
C GLY A 450 -23.62 -16.07 5.87
N GLU A 451 -23.65 -14.73 5.88
CA GLU A 451 -22.86 -13.90 4.97
C GLU A 451 -21.34 -14.13 5.12
N SER A 452 -20.58 -13.76 4.09
CA SER A 452 -19.12 -13.71 4.16
C SER A 452 -18.67 -12.59 5.10
N VAL A 453 -17.47 -12.72 5.70
CA VAL A 453 -16.92 -11.68 6.58
C VAL A 453 -16.83 -10.31 5.88
N GLN A 454 -16.56 -10.29 4.58
CA GLN A 454 -16.55 -9.06 3.79
C GLN A 454 -17.95 -8.43 3.61
N ASN A 455 -18.99 -9.25 3.40
CA ASN A 455 -20.36 -8.75 3.29
C ASN A 455 -20.90 -8.23 4.63
N ILE A 456 -20.52 -8.88 5.73
CA ILE A 456 -20.80 -8.40 7.08
C ILE A 456 -20.14 -7.04 7.30
N TYR A 457 -18.85 -6.90 6.96
CA TYR A 457 -18.15 -5.62 7.02
C TYR A 457 -18.86 -4.55 6.19
N ASN A 458 -19.19 -4.84 4.93
CA ASN A 458 -19.87 -3.89 4.04
C ASN A 458 -21.22 -3.43 4.62
N SER A 459 -21.96 -4.33 5.27
CA SER A 459 -23.23 -4.00 5.92
C SER A 459 -23.03 -3.09 7.14
N ILE A 460 -21.99 -3.33 7.94
CA ILE A 460 -21.63 -2.48 9.08
C ILE A 460 -21.23 -1.09 8.59
N ILE A 461 -20.36 -0.99 7.59
CA ILE A 461 -19.90 0.30 7.06
C ILE A 461 -21.05 1.07 6.44
N LYS A 462 -21.94 0.41 5.70
CA LYS A 462 -23.13 1.06 5.15
C LYS A 462 -24.02 1.66 6.24
N ASP A 463 -24.33 0.90 7.30
CA ASP A 463 -25.14 1.43 8.42
C ASP A 463 -24.43 2.57 9.16
N LEU A 464 -23.09 2.48 9.30
CA LEU A 464 -22.27 3.52 9.91
C LEU A 464 -22.26 4.82 9.08
N GLU A 465 -22.10 4.73 7.76
CA GLU A 465 -22.14 5.89 6.85
C GLU A 465 -23.52 6.55 6.83
N GLU A 466 -24.59 5.74 6.80
CA GLU A 466 -25.98 6.22 6.87
C GLU A 466 -26.25 6.93 8.21
N PHE A 467 -25.79 6.37 9.33
CA PHE A 467 -25.93 6.99 10.64
C PHE A 467 -25.21 8.34 10.76
N ARG A 468 -23.99 8.43 10.22
CA ARG A 468 -23.14 9.63 10.26
C ARG A 468 -23.59 10.72 9.28
N GLY A 469 -24.52 10.41 8.36
CA GLY A 469 -25.04 11.34 7.36
C GLY A 469 -23.99 11.85 6.36
N GLY A 470 -22.97 11.04 6.06
CA GLY A 470 -21.93 11.39 5.08
C GLY A 470 -20.85 12.38 5.57
N THR A 471 -20.79 12.66 6.87
CA THR A 471 -19.69 13.45 7.48
C THR A 471 -18.35 12.69 7.41
N ARG A 472 -17.22 13.34 7.71
CA ARG A 472 -15.90 12.66 7.83
C ARG A 472 -15.72 12.06 9.22
N PHE A 473 -14.96 10.97 9.31
CA PHE A 473 -14.70 10.33 10.59
C PHE A 473 -13.96 11.31 11.51
N ASP A 474 -14.32 11.32 12.79
CA ASP A 474 -13.65 12.14 13.81
C ASP A 474 -12.32 11.50 14.26
N ASP A 475 -12.22 10.17 14.16
CA ASP A 475 -11.05 9.36 14.50
C ASP A 475 -10.87 8.22 13.48
N ASP A 476 -9.74 7.52 13.51
CA ASP A 476 -9.53 6.33 12.70
C ASP A 476 -10.46 5.19 13.16
N ALA A 477 -11.05 4.49 12.19
CA ALA A 477 -12.07 3.49 12.46
C ALA A 477 -11.67 2.15 11.84
N THR A 478 -11.42 1.14 12.66
CA THR A 478 -10.88 -0.15 12.24
C THR A 478 -11.84 -1.28 12.59
N ILE A 479 -12.01 -2.24 11.67
CA ILE A 479 -12.72 -3.50 11.92
C ILE A 479 -11.87 -4.67 11.42
N LEU A 480 -11.76 -5.73 12.22
CA LEU A 480 -11.27 -7.05 11.87
C LEU A 480 -12.34 -8.09 12.16
N LEU A 481 -12.62 -8.95 11.18
CA LEU A 481 -13.56 -10.06 11.26
C LEU A 481 -12.83 -11.38 10.97
N LEU A 482 -12.89 -12.29 11.94
CA LEU A 482 -12.33 -13.64 11.84
C LEU A 482 -13.45 -14.67 12.01
N LYS A 483 -13.75 -15.41 10.96
CA LYS A 483 -14.76 -16.49 10.98
C LYS A 483 -14.07 -17.85 11.00
N ARG A 484 -14.48 -18.73 11.91
CA ARG A 484 -14.02 -20.12 11.92
C ARG A 484 -14.66 -20.90 10.78
N ASN A 485 -13.84 -21.61 10.01
CA ASN A 485 -14.26 -22.40 8.86
C ASN A 485 -13.55 -23.77 8.85
N THR A 486 -14.24 -24.83 9.29
CA THR A 486 -13.63 -26.17 9.39
C THR A 486 -13.25 -26.78 8.04
N GLU A 487 -13.85 -26.34 6.93
CA GLU A 487 -13.47 -26.80 5.58
C GLU A 487 -12.04 -26.37 5.19
N LYS A 488 -11.47 -25.39 5.90
CA LYS A 488 -10.09 -24.94 5.72
C LYS A 488 -9.11 -25.58 6.69
N ASP A 489 -9.55 -26.52 7.54
CA ASP A 489 -8.66 -27.22 8.44
C ASP A 489 -7.69 -28.11 7.68
N LEU A 490 -6.48 -28.24 8.21
CA LEU A 490 -5.53 -29.25 7.77
C LEU A 490 -6.07 -30.64 8.09
N VAL A 491 -5.97 -31.51 7.10
CA VAL A 491 -6.28 -32.93 7.25
C VAL A 491 -5.10 -33.65 7.90
N LYS A 492 -5.40 -34.47 8.92
CA LYS A 492 -4.43 -35.24 9.71
C LYS A 492 -4.59 -36.74 9.43
N GLU A 493 -3.55 -37.52 9.72
CA GLU A 493 -3.60 -38.99 9.62
C GLU A 493 -4.82 -39.53 10.40
N GLY A 494 -5.65 -40.37 9.76
CA GLY A 494 -6.88 -40.93 10.33
C GLY A 494 -8.14 -40.06 10.23
N ASP A 495 -8.12 -38.93 9.50
CA ASP A 495 -9.34 -38.15 9.21
C ASP A 495 -10.34 -38.98 8.38
N ALA A 496 -11.64 -38.86 8.67
CA ALA A 496 -12.69 -39.61 7.98
C ALA A 496 -12.67 -39.39 6.46
N ILE A 497 -12.27 -38.19 6.00
CA ILE A 497 -12.11 -37.88 4.58
C ILE A 497 -10.96 -38.68 3.96
N LEU A 498 -9.83 -38.83 4.66
CA LEU A 498 -8.70 -39.66 4.20
C LEU A 498 -9.11 -41.14 4.13
N GLU A 499 -9.87 -41.63 5.12
CA GLU A 499 -10.39 -43.00 5.12
C GLU A 499 -11.44 -43.23 4.02
N GLU A 500 -12.30 -42.25 3.75
CA GLU A 500 -13.24 -42.29 2.62
C GLU A 500 -12.51 -42.33 1.27
N ILE A 501 -11.41 -41.59 1.12
CA ILE A 501 -10.54 -41.61 -0.06
C ILE A 501 -9.85 -42.96 -0.20
N LYS A 502 -9.27 -43.48 0.89
CA LYS A 502 -8.61 -44.78 0.94
C LYS A 502 -9.55 -45.90 0.56
N ALA A 503 -10.76 -45.92 1.13
CA ALA A 503 -11.79 -46.91 0.88
C ALA A 503 -12.35 -46.86 -0.55
N ARG A 504 -12.47 -45.66 -1.13
CA ARG A 504 -13.02 -45.49 -2.50
C ARG A 504 -12.00 -45.72 -3.61
N GLU A 505 -10.71 -45.47 -3.35
CA GLU A 505 -9.68 -45.44 -4.39
C GLU A 505 -8.68 -46.61 -4.31
N ASN A 506 -8.76 -47.50 -3.31
CA ASN A 506 -7.80 -48.61 -3.11
C ASN A 506 -6.33 -48.12 -3.12
N LEU A 507 -6.09 -46.90 -2.63
CA LEU A 507 -4.76 -46.28 -2.61
C LEU A 507 -3.88 -46.95 -1.56
N GLN A 508 -2.59 -47.09 -1.86
CA GLN A 508 -1.62 -47.58 -0.88
C GLN A 508 -1.33 -46.50 0.18
N ASN A 509 -0.99 -46.91 1.40
CA ASN A 509 -0.70 -46.00 2.53
C ASN A 509 0.34 -44.90 2.19
N ASN A 510 1.24 -45.17 1.24
CA ASN A 510 2.30 -44.25 0.83
C ASN A 510 1.77 -43.05 0.01
N GLU A 511 0.61 -43.19 -0.63
CA GLU A 511 -0.02 -42.15 -1.46
C GLU A 511 -0.93 -41.25 -0.62
N LEU A 512 -1.49 -41.77 0.48
CA LEU A 512 -2.30 -41.03 1.46
C LEU A 512 -1.51 -39.92 2.17
N LYS A 513 -0.22 -40.14 2.42
CA LYS A 513 0.71 -39.13 2.97
C LYS A 513 0.79 -37.84 2.14
N ARG A 514 0.40 -37.87 0.86
CA ARG A 514 0.40 -36.68 -0.01
C ARG A 514 -0.79 -35.75 0.24
N PHE A 515 -1.80 -36.22 0.96
CA PHE A 515 -2.98 -35.43 1.33
C PHE A 515 -2.93 -34.94 2.78
N GLU A 516 -2.08 -35.54 3.62
CA GLU A 516 -1.78 -35.02 4.97
C GLU A 516 -1.22 -33.59 4.87
N GLY A 517 -1.78 -32.67 5.66
CA GLY A 517 -1.40 -31.27 5.62
C GLY A 517 -1.97 -30.46 4.44
N ALA A 518 -2.87 -31.03 3.63
CA ALA A 518 -3.72 -30.25 2.74
C ALA A 518 -5.03 -29.85 3.45
N THR A 519 -5.70 -28.79 2.98
CA THR A 519 -7.00 -28.38 3.52
C THR A 519 -8.13 -29.30 3.04
N LYS A 520 -9.16 -29.51 3.88
CA LYS A 520 -10.33 -30.34 3.54
C LYS A 520 -10.99 -29.93 2.23
N SER A 521 -11.18 -28.63 2.00
CA SER A 521 -11.75 -28.09 0.76
C SER A 521 -10.94 -28.47 -0.49
N ASN A 522 -9.60 -28.41 -0.42
CA ASN A 522 -8.73 -28.76 -1.55
C ASN A 522 -8.74 -30.25 -1.83
N ILE A 523 -8.84 -31.08 -0.78
CA ILE A 523 -8.98 -32.53 -0.92
C ILE A 523 -10.33 -32.86 -1.57
N ASN A 524 -11.44 -32.28 -1.10
CA ASN A 524 -12.77 -32.51 -1.68
C ASN A 524 -12.80 -32.19 -3.18
N LYS A 525 -12.25 -31.05 -3.60
CA LYS A 525 -12.12 -30.70 -5.03
C LYS A 525 -11.27 -31.71 -5.82
N LYS A 526 -10.16 -32.18 -5.26
CA LYS A 526 -9.32 -33.22 -5.90
C LYS A 526 -10.05 -34.55 -6.00
N VAL A 527 -10.80 -34.94 -4.99
CA VAL A 527 -11.61 -36.17 -4.98
C VAL A 527 -12.71 -36.10 -6.04
N GLU A 528 -13.40 -34.97 -6.15
CA GLU A 528 -14.39 -34.76 -7.22
C GLU A 528 -13.77 -34.81 -8.62
N ALA A 529 -12.59 -34.20 -8.79
CA ALA A 529 -11.85 -34.28 -10.06
C ALA A 529 -11.47 -35.73 -10.41
N LEU A 530 -11.00 -36.51 -9.43
CA LEU A 530 -10.67 -37.94 -9.60
C LEU A 530 -11.91 -38.78 -9.95
N LYS A 531 -13.06 -38.51 -9.29
CA LYS A 531 -14.34 -39.16 -9.63
C LYS A 531 -14.70 -38.91 -11.09
N LYS A 532 -14.64 -37.66 -11.52
CA LYS A 532 -14.96 -37.26 -12.90
C LYS A 532 -14.00 -37.90 -13.91
N GLU A 533 -12.72 -38.03 -13.59
CA GLU A 533 -11.74 -38.70 -14.44
C GLU A 533 -12.04 -40.21 -14.59
N LYS A 534 -12.30 -40.92 -13.49
CA LYS A 534 -12.65 -42.36 -13.53
C LYS A 534 -13.94 -42.61 -14.31
N GLU A 535 -14.95 -41.79 -14.10
CA GLU A 535 -16.22 -41.89 -14.79
C GLU A 535 -16.05 -41.65 -16.30
N THR A 536 -15.25 -40.65 -16.68
CA THR A 536 -14.86 -40.40 -18.08
C THR A 536 -14.15 -41.62 -18.69
N LYS A 537 -13.24 -42.29 -17.96
CA LYS A 537 -12.58 -43.52 -18.44
C LYS A 537 -13.57 -44.66 -18.67
N ARG A 538 -14.54 -44.86 -17.78
CA ARG A 538 -15.60 -45.87 -17.94
C ARG A 538 -16.48 -45.57 -19.15
N ILE A 539 -16.90 -44.32 -19.30
CA ILE A 539 -17.68 -43.87 -20.46
C ILE A 539 -16.94 -44.17 -21.77
N VAL A 540 -15.65 -43.82 -21.83
CA VAL A 540 -14.81 -44.09 -23.01
C VAL A 540 -14.74 -45.58 -23.31
N ALA A 541 -14.57 -46.44 -22.29
CA ALA A 541 -14.56 -47.90 -22.49
C ALA A 541 -15.90 -48.43 -23.02
N THR A 542 -17.03 -47.94 -22.50
CA THR A 542 -18.35 -48.30 -23.03
C THR A 542 -18.53 -47.89 -24.49
N LEU A 543 -18.07 -46.69 -24.88
CA LEU A 543 -18.11 -46.25 -26.28
C LEU A 543 -17.15 -47.06 -27.16
N GLU A 544 -16.00 -47.46 -26.63
CA GLU A 544 -15.05 -48.33 -27.31
C GLU A 544 -15.66 -49.72 -27.59
N ASP A 545 -16.32 -50.32 -26.60
CA ASP A 545 -17.03 -51.59 -26.74
C ASP A 545 -18.17 -51.51 -27.76
N LEU A 546 -18.99 -50.45 -27.71
CA LEU A 546 -20.06 -50.19 -28.69
C LEU A 546 -19.50 -49.99 -30.11
N TYR A 547 -18.32 -49.40 -30.23
CA TYR A 547 -17.65 -49.25 -31.53
C TYR A 547 -17.15 -50.58 -32.08
N TYR A 548 -16.51 -51.41 -31.26
CA TYR A 548 -15.97 -52.71 -31.70
C TYR A 548 -17.04 -53.79 -31.88
N SER A 549 -18.15 -53.72 -31.16
CA SER A 549 -19.33 -54.59 -31.35
C SER A 549 -20.15 -54.24 -32.59
N GLY A 550 -19.94 -53.07 -33.18
CA GLY A 550 -20.68 -52.60 -34.36
C GLY A 550 -22.07 -52.03 -34.04
N GLU A 551 -22.38 -51.73 -32.78
CA GLU A 551 -23.64 -51.13 -32.34
C GLU A 551 -23.69 -49.61 -32.59
N ILE A 552 -23.56 -49.22 -33.87
CA ILE A 552 -23.33 -47.83 -34.30
C ILE A 552 -24.42 -46.84 -33.84
N LEU A 553 -25.70 -47.26 -33.83
CA LEU A 553 -26.80 -46.39 -33.42
C LEU A 553 -26.73 -46.08 -31.91
N GLN A 554 -26.45 -47.11 -31.11
CA GLN A 554 -26.31 -47.00 -29.66
C GLN A 554 -25.05 -46.23 -29.28
N LEU A 555 -23.94 -46.46 -29.98
CA LEU A 555 -22.71 -45.67 -29.88
C LEU A 555 -22.99 -44.17 -30.03
N LYS A 556 -23.76 -43.78 -31.05
CA LYS A 556 -24.12 -42.38 -31.31
C LYS A 556 -24.99 -41.80 -30.19
N GLN A 557 -26.00 -42.54 -29.74
CA GLN A 557 -26.92 -42.10 -28.69
C GLN A 557 -26.20 -41.89 -27.36
N GLU A 558 -25.38 -42.86 -26.94
CA GLU A 558 -24.61 -42.81 -25.70
C GLU A 558 -23.57 -41.67 -25.74
N ALA A 559 -22.82 -41.53 -26.83
CA ALA A 559 -21.83 -40.46 -26.96
C ALA A 559 -22.48 -39.06 -26.88
N VAL A 560 -23.66 -38.87 -27.50
CA VAL A 560 -24.41 -37.60 -27.39
C VAL A 560 -24.96 -37.38 -25.98
N ARG A 561 -25.44 -38.43 -25.31
CA ARG A 561 -25.93 -38.34 -23.92
C ARG A 561 -24.83 -37.83 -22.99
N PHE A 562 -23.65 -38.43 -23.03
CA PHE A 562 -22.54 -38.05 -22.14
C PHE A 562 -22.03 -36.63 -22.39
N ILE A 563 -22.00 -36.18 -23.65
CA ILE A 563 -21.65 -34.78 -23.96
C ILE A 563 -22.68 -33.81 -23.36
N LYS A 564 -23.98 -34.13 -23.43
CA LYS A 564 -25.05 -33.31 -22.81
C LYS A 564 -24.96 -33.28 -21.29
N GLU A 565 -24.52 -34.38 -20.67
CA GLU A 565 -24.25 -34.47 -19.23
C GLU A 565 -22.96 -33.73 -18.81
N GLY A 566 -22.23 -33.13 -19.76
CA GLY A 566 -21.05 -32.29 -19.48
C GLY A 566 -19.72 -33.04 -19.47
N TYR A 567 -19.67 -34.27 -19.97
CA TYR A 567 -18.44 -35.03 -20.20
C TYR A 567 -17.83 -34.65 -21.55
N ILE A 568 -16.73 -33.89 -21.52
CA ILE A 568 -16.03 -33.43 -22.71
C ILE A 568 -14.65 -34.08 -22.75
N ASP A 569 -14.50 -35.12 -23.58
CA ASP A 569 -13.23 -35.82 -23.79
C ASP A 569 -12.94 -36.03 -25.29
N LYS A 570 -11.66 -36.10 -25.66
CA LYS A 570 -11.24 -36.26 -27.06
C LYS A 570 -11.69 -37.61 -27.64
N LYS A 571 -11.68 -38.68 -26.85
CA LYS A 571 -12.10 -40.02 -27.28
C LYS A 571 -13.62 -40.12 -27.44
N ILE A 572 -14.41 -39.50 -26.56
CA ILE A 572 -15.87 -39.44 -26.72
C ILE A 572 -16.23 -38.77 -28.07
N ASN A 573 -15.58 -37.65 -28.39
CA ASN A 573 -15.76 -36.97 -29.68
C ASN A 573 -15.32 -37.82 -30.88
N PHE A 574 -14.23 -38.58 -30.74
CA PHE A 574 -13.76 -39.51 -31.77
C PHE A 574 -14.82 -40.57 -32.09
N TYR A 575 -15.36 -41.23 -31.08
CA TYR A 575 -16.37 -42.28 -31.28
C TYR A 575 -17.68 -41.74 -31.85
N LEU A 576 -18.12 -40.55 -31.45
CA LEU A 576 -19.29 -39.90 -32.04
C LEU A 576 -19.11 -39.65 -33.55
N ARG A 577 -17.94 -39.15 -33.96
CA ARG A 577 -17.63 -38.93 -35.38
C ARG A 577 -17.67 -40.24 -36.16
N LYS A 578 -17.07 -41.31 -35.62
CA LYS A 578 -17.09 -42.63 -36.25
C LYS A 578 -18.50 -43.19 -36.39
N ALA A 579 -19.36 -42.97 -35.40
CA ALA A 579 -20.75 -43.41 -35.48
C ALA A 579 -21.51 -42.70 -36.62
N ILE A 580 -21.31 -41.39 -36.78
CA ILE A 580 -21.94 -40.59 -37.85
C ILE A 580 -21.42 -41.02 -39.25
N GLU A 581 -20.11 -41.24 -39.39
CA GLU A 581 -19.50 -41.72 -40.64
C GLU A 581 -20.11 -43.06 -41.09
N ASN A 582 -20.24 -44.02 -40.17
CA ASN A 582 -20.80 -45.34 -40.45
C ASN A 582 -22.29 -45.28 -40.81
N GLU A 583 -23.08 -44.44 -40.12
CA GLU A 583 -24.50 -44.25 -40.44
C GLU A 583 -24.69 -43.69 -41.86
N ASN A 584 -23.85 -42.73 -42.27
CA ASN A 584 -23.90 -42.17 -43.61
C ASN A 584 -23.53 -43.21 -44.68
N LYS A 585 -22.51 -44.05 -44.41
CA LYS A 585 -22.13 -45.14 -45.30
C LYS A 585 -23.27 -46.14 -45.51
N TYR A 586 -23.94 -46.54 -44.43
CA TYR A 586 -25.10 -47.44 -44.49
C TYR A 586 -26.26 -46.84 -45.31
N LYS A 587 -26.56 -45.55 -45.14
CA LYS A 587 -27.58 -44.84 -45.93
C LYS A 587 -27.25 -44.82 -47.43
N ILE A 588 -25.97 -44.64 -47.78
CA ILE A 588 -25.50 -44.69 -49.17
C ILE A 588 -25.65 -46.12 -49.75
N GLU A 589 -25.27 -47.15 -49.01
CA GLU A 589 -25.41 -48.55 -49.44
C GLU A 589 -26.88 -48.92 -49.69
N GLN A 590 -27.80 -48.53 -48.79
CA GLN A 590 -29.24 -48.74 -49.03
C GLN A 590 -29.75 -48.02 -50.27
N LYS A 591 -29.31 -46.77 -50.50
CA LYS A 591 -29.69 -46.01 -51.70
C LYS A 591 -29.22 -46.71 -52.96
N ASN A 592 -27.97 -47.19 -52.97
CA ASN A 592 -27.39 -47.92 -54.11
C ASN A 592 -28.11 -49.25 -54.36
N GLN A 593 -28.45 -50.00 -53.31
CA GLN A 593 -29.18 -51.27 -53.45
C GLN A 593 -30.59 -51.06 -54.01
N LYS A 594 -31.28 -50.01 -53.56
CA LYS A 594 -32.59 -49.62 -54.12
C LYS A 594 -32.46 -49.27 -55.60
N MET A 595 -31.44 -48.50 -55.97
CA MET A 595 -31.16 -48.12 -57.36
C MET A 595 -30.86 -49.34 -58.24
N GLN A 596 -30.08 -50.29 -57.74
CA GLN A 596 -29.78 -51.54 -58.45
C GLN A 596 -31.02 -52.41 -58.68
N ASN A 597 -31.90 -52.50 -57.68
CA ASN A 597 -33.17 -53.23 -57.81
C ASN A 597 -34.07 -52.57 -58.87
N THR A 598 -34.17 -51.24 -58.86
CA THR A 598 -34.91 -50.48 -59.88
C THR A 598 -34.33 -50.72 -61.28
N TYR A 599 -33.01 -50.68 -61.43
CA TYR A 599 -32.34 -51.00 -62.70
C TYR A 599 -32.70 -52.41 -63.20
N ASN A 600 -32.64 -53.42 -62.34
CA ASN A 600 -32.94 -54.80 -62.72
C ASN A 600 -34.39 -54.97 -63.20
N VAL A 601 -35.35 -54.30 -62.56
CA VAL A 601 -36.77 -54.31 -62.97
C VAL A 601 -36.95 -53.65 -64.34
N LEU A 602 -36.38 -52.47 -64.55
CA LEU A 602 -36.45 -51.75 -65.82
C LEU A 602 -35.80 -52.53 -66.96
N TYR A 603 -34.64 -53.13 -66.71
CA TYR A 603 -33.95 -53.96 -67.69
C TYR A 603 -34.77 -55.21 -68.08
N GLY A 604 -35.46 -55.82 -67.11
CA GLY A 604 -36.38 -56.93 -67.36
C GLY A 604 -37.59 -56.54 -68.22
N LEU A 605 -38.18 -55.36 -67.98
CA LEU A 605 -39.28 -54.82 -68.78
C LEU A 605 -38.82 -54.46 -70.21
N TYR A 606 -37.62 -53.89 -70.33
CA TYR A 606 -37.00 -53.58 -71.62
C TYR A 606 -36.81 -54.84 -72.47
N LYS A 607 -36.29 -55.93 -71.88
CA LYS A 607 -36.14 -57.22 -72.57
C LYS A 607 -37.46 -57.84 -73.04
N LYS A 608 -38.58 -57.50 -72.40
CA LYS A 608 -39.93 -57.97 -72.77
C LYS A 608 -40.62 -57.06 -73.80
N GLY A 609 -39.95 -56.01 -74.29
CA GLY A 609 -40.48 -55.10 -75.31
C GLY A 609 -41.41 -54.00 -74.77
N SER A 610 -41.50 -53.82 -73.45
CA SER A 610 -42.37 -52.81 -72.83
C SER A 610 -41.71 -51.43 -72.76
N TYR A 611 -41.32 -50.87 -73.90
CA TYR A 611 -40.48 -49.67 -73.98
C TYR A 611 -41.13 -48.41 -73.41
N ASP A 612 -42.41 -48.16 -73.71
CA ASP A 612 -43.13 -46.97 -73.20
C ASP A 612 -43.19 -46.93 -71.67
N THR A 613 -43.35 -48.10 -71.02
CA THR A 613 -43.36 -48.21 -69.57
C THR A 613 -41.98 -47.92 -68.98
N VAL A 614 -40.91 -48.41 -69.63
CA VAL A 614 -39.53 -48.14 -69.21
C VAL A 614 -39.18 -46.66 -69.36
N ILE A 615 -39.59 -46.02 -70.46
CA ILE A 615 -39.34 -44.59 -70.70
C ILE A 615 -40.05 -43.74 -69.64
N LYS A 616 -41.34 -43.97 -69.40
CA LYS A 616 -42.09 -43.22 -68.37
C LYS A 616 -41.49 -43.36 -66.97
N GLU A 617 -41.04 -44.55 -66.60
CA GLU A 617 -40.46 -44.80 -65.29
C GLU A 617 -39.05 -44.17 -65.16
N LEU A 618 -38.25 -44.17 -66.23
CA LEU A 618 -36.97 -43.46 -66.27
C LEU A 618 -37.15 -41.95 -66.19
N GLU A 619 -38.09 -41.38 -66.94
CA GLU A 619 -38.45 -39.95 -66.86
C GLU A 619 -38.86 -39.56 -65.43
N PHE A 620 -39.68 -40.40 -64.79
CA PHE A 620 -40.10 -40.20 -63.41
C PHE A 620 -38.91 -40.21 -62.43
N LEU A 621 -38.01 -41.19 -62.53
CA LEU A 621 -36.82 -41.29 -61.66
C LEU A 621 -35.86 -40.10 -61.85
N ILE A 622 -35.60 -39.69 -63.09
CA ILE A 622 -34.74 -38.56 -63.42
C ILE A 622 -35.34 -37.25 -62.87
N SER A 623 -36.66 -37.07 -62.97
CA SER A 623 -37.35 -35.86 -62.49
C SER A 623 -37.35 -35.70 -60.96
N ARG A 624 -37.29 -36.82 -60.21
CA ARG A 624 -37.48 -36.83 -58.76
C ARG A 624 -36.18 -36.76 -57.96
N ASP A 625 -35.15 -37.50 -58.38
CA ASP A 625 -33.94 -37.69 -57.55
C ASP A 625 -32.73 -36.86 -58.00
N GLY A 626 -32.79 -36.17 -59.15
CA GLY A 626 -31.84 -35.13 -59.59
C GLY A 626 -30.36 -35.55 -59.80
N ASN A 627 -30.00 -36.78 -59.42
CA ASN A 627 -28.68 -37.37 -59.64
C ASN A 627 -28.77 -38.37 -60.79
N ILE A 628 -27.93 -38.16 -61.81
CA ILE A 628 -27.55 -39.17 -62.81
C ILE A 628 -26.78 -40.29 -62.12
#